data_AF-A0A843GMH5-F1
#
_entry.id   AF-A0A843GMH5-F1
#
_cell.length_a   1.000
_cell.length_b   1.000
_cell.length_c   1.000
_cell.angle_alpha   90.00
_cell.angle_beta   90.00
_cell.angle_gamma   90.00
#
_symmetry.space_group_name_H-M   'P 1'
#
loop_
_entity.id
_entity.type
_entity.pdbx_description
1 polymer ?
#
loop_
_entity_poly.entity_id
_entity_poly.type
_entity_poly.pdbx_seq_one_letter_code
_entity_poly.pdbx_strand_id
1 'polypeptide(L)'
;MKNLSKVGCTVTDLQEQNKLFFRRGDYNILDCGVRTGKTYWAINNLAQFTRDGNLNRILFLVDTTALKDQLIQEYPDNCIEADELWERHSGTWTIENNKKIGVMCYQYLGTKILKDKMDFLDEIDVICWDECDSIFDFATQAFVKARKTDFARKDASNAEVLAAIQQYSTKKEYMPLVLLGAWEKFIEVGRIMCIGLSASPERAYAYYKSLVSASYQGKLEMGYRVAQDIYFCNIMEHVQHLTPETGRGYWCFSPFIEPNQRLLKAAQERGFNAIELHSPNNLSKPMTPEQMRVYDTIVKTGMIPPEYDFVIINKALARGINIVDTRFDHVIIDSINQTDRIQAARQTFAYQRHLKVFAPEIPKEYLNQWISVAQCRDLAEYMSVPELDKTNNHHSFNMTWNKLKDYLPTIGYTVEQRRKRLDGKLQTCYFISGEWHDVTLEDNNFLQLVDARIDLNNNENKMEDE
;
A
#
# COMPACT_ATOMS: atom_id res chain seq x y z
N MET A 1 2.30 18.10 -32.94
CA MET A 1 2.66 18.48 -31.55
C MET A 1 1.59 19.43 -31.03
N LYS A 2 0.58 18.92 -30.31
CA LYS A 2 -0.36 19.79 -29.59
C LYS A 2 0.33 20.18 -28.28
N ASN A 3 0.37 21.48 -27.99
CA ASN A 3 0.84 22.03 -26.72
C ASN A 3 0.10 21.32 -25.57
N LEU A 4 0.78 20.42 -24.88
CA LEU A 4 0.33 19.82 -23.63
C LEU A 4 0.45 20.89 -22.55
N SER A 5 -0.66 21.53 -22.20
CA SER A 5 -0.72 22.38 -21.01
C SER A 5 -0.49 21.50 -19.77
N LYS A 6 0.54 21.80 -18.97
CA LYS A 6 0.80 21.16 -17.67
C LYS A 6 -0.43 21.40 -16.78
N VAL A 7 -1.24 20.37 -16.52
CA VAL A 7 -2.38 20.43 -15.59
C VAL A 7 -1.95 19.80 -14.26
N GLY A 8 -1.52 20.62 -13.31
CA GLY A 8 -1.13 20.17 -11.97
C GLY A 8 0.03 20.97 -11.36
N CYS A 9 0.11 20.98 -10.04
CA CYS A 9 1.20 21.58 -9.27
C CYS A 9 2.15 20.45 -8.82
N THR A 10 3.45 20.59 -9.06
CA THR A 10 4.49 19.68 -8.54
C THR A 10 4.94 20.11 -7.15
N VAL A 11 5.67 19.24 -6.44
CA VAL A 11 6.31 19.58 -5.16
C VAL A 11 7.29 20.74 -5.36
N THR A 12 8.06 20.72 -6.44
CA THR A 12 8.97 21.80 -6.82
C THR A 12 8.23 23.12 -7.04
N ASP A 13 7.09 23.09 -7.73
CA ASP A 13 6.27 24.30 -7.96
C ASP A 13 5.78 24.90 -6.62
N LEU A 14 5.47 24.08 -5.60
CA LEU A 14 5.09 24.58 -4.27
C LEU A 14 6.27 25.14 -3.47
N GLN A 15 7.44 24.51 -3.58
CA GLN A 15 8.65 25.00 -2.94
C GLN A 15 9.02 26.39 -3.48
N GLU A 16 9.01 26.56 -4.81
CA GLU A 16 9.26 27.85 -5.46
C GLU A 16 8.25 28.93 -5.06
N GLN A 17 7.02 28.52 -4.75
CA GLN A 17 5.97 29.40 -4.23
C GLN A 17 6.05 29.65 -2.71
N ASN A 18 7.06 29.10 -2.01
CA ASN A 18 7.21 29.14 -0.55
C ASN A 18 5.96 28.63 0.20
N LYS A 19 5.31 27.58 -0.33
CA LYS A 19 4.09 27.00 0.24
C LYS A 19 4.32 25.72 1.05
N LEU A 20 5.57 25.24 1.11
CA LEU A 20 5.96 24.08 1.90
C LEU A 20 6.53 24.52 3.25
N PHE A 21 6.02 23.95 4.33
CA PHE A 21 6.46 24.25 5.68
C PHE A 21 6.83 22.96 6.42
N PHE A 22 8.05 22.89 6.95
CA PHE A 22 8.56 21.75 7.72
C PHE A 22 9.02 22.22 9.10
N ARG A 23 8.72 21.44 10.13
CA ARG A 23 9.01 21.74 11.54
C ARG A 23 9.70 20.57 12.21
N ARG A 24 10.79 20.85 12.91
CA ARG A 24 11.37 19.92 13.88
C ARG A 24 10.41 19.76 15.06
N GLY A 25 10.30 18.56 15.63
CA GLY A 25 9.27 18.24 16.62
C GLY A 25 7.98 17.69 16.03
N ASP A 26 7.81 17.79 14.70
CA ASP A 26 6.64 17.30 13.98
C ASP A 26 7.04 16.20 12.99
N TYR A 27 6.12 15.27 12.74
CA TYR A 27 6.14 14.40 11.59
C TYR A 27 5.52 15.13 10.40
N ASN A 28 6.37 15.67 9.54
CA ASN A 28 5.94 16.50 8.42
C ASN A 28 5.55 15.61 7.25
N ILE A 29 4.24 15.48 7.00
CA ILE A 29 3.76 14.66 5.88
C ILE A 29 3.42 15.56 4.69
N LEU A 30 3.97 15.22 3.53
CA LEU A 30 3.60 15.79 2.26
C LEU A 30 2.61 14.84 1.57
N ASP A 31 1.33 15.23 1.52
CA ASP A 31 0.30 14.49 0.80
C ASP A 31 0.42 14.75 -0.70
N CYS A 32 1.03 13.80 -1.39
CA CYS A 32 1.38 13.95 -2.79
C CYS A 32 1.15 12.66 -3.55
N GLY A 33 0.55 12.74 -4.73
CA GLY A 33 0.34 11.65 -5.67
C GLY A 33 1.62 11.29 -6.43
N VAL A 34 1.53 10.25 -7.26
CA VAL A 34 2.60 9.84 -8.18
C VAL A 34 2.89 10.96 -9.19
N ARG A 35 4.13 11.07 -9.67
CA ARG A 35 4.59 12.07 -10.67
C ARG A 35 4.44 13.55 -10.28
N THR A 36 4.24 13.83 -9.00
CA THR A 36 4.35 15.21 -8.44
C THR A 36 5.80 15.66 -8.29
N GLY A 37 6.78 14.81 -8.63
CA GLY A 37 8.20 15.10 -8.51
C GLY A 37 8.75 14.94 -7.09
N LYS A 38 8.11 14.14 -6.21
CA LYS A 38 8.54 13.98 -4.80
C LYS A 38 10.01 13.55 -4.68
N THR A 39 10.39 12.50 -5.37
CA THR A 39 11.74 11.92 -5.33
C THR A 39 12.76 12.92 -5.85
N TYR A 40 12.47 13.53 -7.00
CA TYR A 40 13.29 14.58 -7.57
C TYR A 40 13.44 15.76 -6.59
N TRP A 41 12.33 16.22 -6.01
CA TRP A 41 12.35 17.28 -5.00
C TRP A 41 13.22 16.87 -3.81
N ALA A 42 13.03 15.67 -3.26
CA ALA A 42 13.75 15.21 -2.09
C ALA A 42 15.26 15.17 -2.35
N ILE A 43 15.69 14.58 -3.46
CA ILE A 43 17.11 14.45 -3.81
C ILE A 43 17.77 15.82 -4.02
N ASN A 44 17.02 16.80 -4.56
CA ASN A 44 17.59 18.10 -4.92
C ASN A 44 17.40 19.20 -3.86
N ASN A 45 16.47 19.04 -2.91
CA ASN A 45 16.07 20.12 -2.00
C ASN A 45 16.27 19.81 -0.52
N LEU A 46 16.51 18.56 -0.10
CA LEU A 46 16.64 18.24 1.32
C LEU A 46 17.91 18.82 1.96
N ALA A 47 18.95 19.12 1.17
CA ALA A 47 20.19 19.75 1.64
C ALA A 47 19.94 21.05 2.42
N GLN A 48 18.91 21.81 2.07
CA GLN A 48 18.60 23.07 2.74
C GLN A 48 18.17 22.90 4.22
N PHE A 49 17.77 21.68 4.61
CA PHE A 49 17.33 21.37 5.98
C PHE A 49 18.45 20.79 6.86
N THR A 50 19.66 20.61 6.31
CA THR A 50 20.84 20.15 7.06
C THR A 50 21.62 21.34 7.62
N ARG A 51 22.36 21.13 8.71
CA ARG A 51 23.04 22.20 9.45
C ARG A 51 24.19 22.88 8.68
N ASP A 52 24.72 22.20 7.67
CA ASP A 52 25.87 22.64 6.87
C ASP A 52 25.66 22.49 5.35
N GLY A 53 24.45 22.14 4.90
CA GLY A 53 24.13 21.92 3.50
C GLY A 53 24.66 20.61 2.91
N ASN A 54 25.30 19.75 3.71
CA ASN A 54 25.88 18.50 3.21
C ASN A 54 24.82 17.40 3.07
N LEU A 55 24.98 16.58 2.02
CA LEU A 55 24.03 15.51 1.67
C LEU A 55 24.20 14.25 2.53
N ASN A 56 25.38 14.02 3.09
CA ASN A 56 25.65 12.89 3.99
C ASN A 56 24.91 12.96 5.33
N ARG A 57 24.24 14.07 5.63
CA ARG A 57 23.38 14.22 6.81
C ARG A 57 21.94 13.80 6.55
N ILE A 58 21.64 13.26 5.37
CA ILE A 58 20.31 12.93 4.91
C ILE A 58 20.20 11.42 4.76
N LEU A 59 19.18 10.85 5.41
CA LEU A 59 18.77 9.48 5.19
C LEU A 59 17.44 9.46 4.43
N PHE A 60 17.42 8.78 3.29
CA PHE A 60 16.26 8.57 2.45
C PHE A 60 15.78 7.12 2.59
N LEU A 61 14.60 6.94 3.17
CA LEU A 61 14.01 5.63 3.41
C LEU A 61 13.04 5.27 2.29
N VAL A 62 13.13 4.03 1.82
CA VAL A 62 12.22 3.45 0.83
C VAL A 62 11.62 2.14 1.34
N ASP A 63 10.56 1.67 0.67
CA ASP A 63 9.85 0.44 1.07
C ASP A 63 10.49 -0.85 0.55
N THR A 64 11.14 -0.78 -0.61
CA THR A 64 11.61 -1.92 -1.38
C THR A 64 13.04 -1.73 -1.88
N THR A 65 13.77 -2.85 -1.97
CA THR A 65 15.13 -2.86 -2.54
C THR A 65 15.13 -2.44 -4.02
N ALA A 66 14.08 -2.79 -4.78
CA ALA A 66 13.96 -2.38 -6.18
C ALA A 66 13.92 -0.85 -6.33
N LEU A 67 13.15 -0.16 -5.49
CA LEU A 67 13.11 1.31 -5.50
C LEU A 67 14.47 1.88 -5.04
N LYS A 68 15.10 1.30 -4.00
CA LYS A 68 16.45 1.69 -3.57
C LYS A 68 17.45 1.66 -4.73
N ASP A 69 17.52 0.52 -5.41
CA ASP A 69 18.48 0.28 -6.48
C ASP A 69 18.20 1.19 -7.68
N GLN A 70 16.93 1.41 -8.01
CA GLN A 70 16.52 2.37 -9.04
C GLN A 70 17.00 3.79 -8.72
N LEU A 71 16.80 4.27 -7.49
CA LEU A 71 17.22 5.62 -7.09
C LEU A 71 18.74 5.80 -7.18
N ILE A 72 19.50 4.81 -6.73
CA ILE A 72 20.96 4.83 -6.80
C ILE A 72 21.42 4.83 -8.26
N GLN A 73 20.74 4.10 -9.14
CA GLN A 73 21.05 4.06 -10.57
C GLN A 73 20.68 5.36 -11.29
N GLU A 74 19.55 5.97 -10.93
CA GLU A 74 19.04 7.21 -11.55
C GLU A 74 19.82 8.45 -11.08
N TYR A 75 20.29 8.44 -9.83
CA TYR A 75 21.00 9.56 -9.20
C TYR A 75 22.37 9.12 -8.62
N PRO A 76 23.29 8.56 -9.44
CA PRO A 76 24.54 7.96 -8.93
C PRO A 76 25.49 8.98 -8.28
N ASP A 77 25.39 10.25 -8.66
CA ASP A 77 26.19 11.34 -8.12
C ASP A 77 25.65 11.86 -6.78
N ASN A 78 24.35 11.66 -6.50
CA ASN A 78 23.67 12.19 -5.33
C ASN A 78 23.28 11.12 -4.32
N CYS A 79 23.18 9.86 -4.71
CA CYS A 79 22.69 8.77 -3.87
C CYS A 79 23.74 7.67 -3.69
N ILE A 80 23.72 7.04 -2.52
CA ILE A 80 24.56 5.89 -2.20
C ILE A 80 23.80 4.92 -1.30
N GLU A 81 24.12 3.64 -1.42
CA GLU A 81 23.60 2.62 -0.52
C GLU A 81 24.13 2.84 0.90
N ALA A 82 23.21 3.11 1.82
CA ALA A 82 23.56 3.40 3.19
C ALA A 82 23.86 2.12 4.00
N ASP A 83 23.30 0.98 3.59
CA ASP A 83 23.50 -0.32 4.22
C ASP A 83 24.99 -0.68 4.29
N GLU A 84 25.70 -0.63 3.14
CA GLU A 84 27.12 -0.96 3.05
C GLU A 84 28.04 0.04 3.77
N LEU A 85 27.72 1.33 3.68
CA LEU A 85 28.54 2.40 4.28
C LEU A 85 28.62 2.25 5.79
N TRP A 86 27.49 1.98 6.43
CA TRP A 86 27.44 1.86 7.87
C TRP A 86 28.08 0.56 8.39
N GLU A 87 28.02 -0.53 7.63
CA GLU A 87 28.69 -1.79 8.00
C GLU A 87 30.22 -1.66 7.94
N ARG A 88 30.75 -0.83 7.03
CA ARG A 88 32.20 -0.65 6.85
C ARG A 88 32.82 0.40 7.79
N HIS A 89 32.06 1.37 8.27
CA HIS A 89 32.60 2.56 8.95
C HIS A 89 32.13 2.77 10.40
N SER A 90 31.68 1.71 11.08
CA SER A 90 31.31 1.75 12.51
C SER A 90 30.35 2.90 12.86
N GLY A 91 29.35 3.17 12.01
CA GLY A 91 28.37 4.24 12.29
C GLY A 91 28.62 5.57 11.59
N THR A 92 29.77 5.81 10.96
CA THR A 92 30.14 7.15 10.46
C THR A 92 30.00 7.32 8.95
N TRP A 93 29.42 8.45 8.55
CA TRP A 93 29.43 8.94 7.17
C TRP A 93 30.80 9.54 6.87
N THR A 94 31.65 8.83 6.13
CA THR A 94 33.01 9.32 5.82
C THR A 94 32.98 10.66 5.08
N ILE A 95 33.99 11.51 5.34
CA ILE A 95 34.14 12.86 4.74
C ILE A 95 34.14 12.80 3.20
N GLU A 96 34.62 11.69 2.62
CA GLU A 96 34.66 11.46 1.17
C GLU A 96 33.26 11.38 0.52
N ASN A 97 32.21 11.14 1.31
CA ASN A 97 30.83 11.01 0.85
C ASN A 97 29.93 12.20 1.20
N ASN A 98 30.49 13.37 1.58
CA ASN A 98 29.70 14.55 1.98
C ASN A 98 28.71 15.07 0.91
N LYS A 99 28.83 14.59 -0.33
CA LYS A 99 27.96 14.90 -1.47
C LYS A 99 26.89 13.84 -1.76
N LYS A 100 26.69 12.82 -0.93
CA LYS A 100 25.70 11.77 -1.20
C LYS A 100 24.69 11.58 -0.07
N ILE A 101 23.44 11.38 -0.46
CA ILE A 101 22.30 10.99 0.37
C ILE A 101 22.34 9.48 0.56
N GLY A 102 22.13 9.03 1.80
CA GLY A 102 22.00 7.61 2.09
C GLY A 102 20.64 7.08 1.76
N VAL A 103 20.57 6.03 0.96
CA VAL A 103 19.33 5.35 0.63
C VAL A 103 19.33 3.96 1.29
N MET A 104 18.26 3.64 2.02
CA MET A 104 18.06 2.29 2.57
C MET A 104 16.58 1.92 2.67
N CYS A 105 16.30 0.63 2.81
CA CYS A 105 14.95 0.16 3.13
C CYS A 105 14.65 0.40 4.61
N TYR A 106 13.43 0.85 4.94
CA TYR A 106 13.08 1.18 6.33
C TYR A 106 13.19 -0.02 7.30
N GLN A 107 13.01 -1.26 6.83
CA GLN A 107 13.16 -2.46 7.67
C GLN A 107 14.60 -2.61 8.18
N TYR A 108 15.58 -2.15 7.39
CA TYR A 108 16.98 -2.18 7.80
C TYR A 108 17.28 -1.11 8.85
N LEU A 109 16.67 0.08 8.74
CA LEU A 109 16.74 1.10 9.80
C LEU A 109 16.23 0.54 11.14
N GLY A 110 15.08 -0.15 11.14
CA GLY A 110 14.56 -0.81 12.36
C GLY A 110 15.53 -1.83 12.95
N THR A 111 16.25 -2.57 12.11
CA THR A 111 17.29 -3.53 12.54
C THR A 111 18.49 -2.80 13.16
N LYS A 112 18.90 -1.67 12.58
CA LYS A 112 20.02 -0.86 13.08
C LYS A 112 19.72 -0.25 14.44
N ILE A 113 18.54 0.35 14.60
CA ILE A 113 18.12 0.99 15.86
C ILE A 113 18.22 0.02 17.04
N LEU A 114 17.92 -1.27 16.83
CA LEU A 114 18.05 -2.28 17.88
C LEU A 114 19.49 -2.68 18.18
N LYS A 115 20.33 -2.80 17.15
CA LYS A 115 21.71 -3.28 17.31
C LYS A 115 22.64 -2.20 17.85
N ASP A 116 22.56 -1.03 17.26
CA ASP A 116 23.54 0.05 17.42
C ASP A 116 22.99 1.19 18.28
N LYS A 117 21.78 1.01 18.85
CA LYS A 117 20.99 2.08 19.49
C LYS A 117 20.77 3.24 18.52
N MET A 118 20.57 4.46 19.04
CA MET A 118 20.30 5.66 18.23
C MET A 118 21.56 6.49 17.96
N ASP A 119 22.74 6.08 18.43
CA ASP A 119 23.96 6.89 18.42
C ASP A 119 24.41 7.23 16.99
N PHE A 120 24.26 6.31 16.03
CA PHE A 120 24.60 6.56 14.62
C PHE A 120 23.76 7.67 13.97
N LEU A 121 22.64 8.04 14.57
CA LEU A 121 21.79 9.11 14.06
C LEU A 121 22.37 10.49 14.36
N ASP A 122 23.32 10.65 15.28
CA ASP A 122 23.88 11.97 15.66
C ASP A 122 24.42 12.77 14.48
N GLU A 123 24.85 12.08 13.42
CA GLU A 123 25.33 12.68 12.17
C GLU A 123 24.20 13.07 11.20
N ILE A 124 23.00 12.50 11.36
CA ILE A 124 21.82 12.70 10.53
C ILE A 124 21.01 13.90 11.03
N ASP A 125 20.67 14.80 10.11
CA ASP A 125 19.84 15.98 10.37
C ASP A 125 18.41 15.84 9.82
N VAL A 126 18.25 15.01 8.79
CA VAL A 126 17.01 14.86 8.03
C VAL A 126 16.80 13.38 7.73
N ILE A 127 15.60 12.87 8.03
CA ILE A 127 15.13 11.60 7.49
C ILE A 127 13.90 11.89 6.62
N CYS A 128 14.00 11.53 5.34
CA CYS A 128 12.89 11.60 4.40
C CYS A 128 12.44 10.18 4.06
N TRP A 129 11.17 9.88 4.24
CA TRP A 129 10.61 8.55 4.08
C TRP A 129 9.61 8.53 2.93
N ASP A 130 9.98 7.86 1.83
CA ASP A 130 9.10 7.66 0.69
C ASP A 130 8.13 6.50 0.89
N GLU A 131 6.90 6.66 0.40
CA GLU A 131 5.77 5.74 0.63
C GLU A 131 5.64 5.38 2.13
N CYS A 132 5.72 6.38 3.00
CA CYS A 132 5.82 6.16 4.45
C CYS A 132 4.59 5.47 5.08
N ASP A 133 3.46 5.47 4.40
CA ASP A 133 2.24 4.75 4.78
C ASP A 133 2.33 3.23 4.56
N SER A 134 3.26 2.78 3.73
CA SER A 134 3.48 1.35 3.43
C SER A 134 3.77 0.52 4.68
N ILE A 135 4.47 1.08 5.66
CA ILE A 135 4.88 0.36 6.87
C ILE A 135 3.70 -0.17 7.68
N PHE A 136 2.55 0.53 7.67
CA PHE A 136 1.41 0.16 8.50
C PHE A 136 0.79 -1.17 8.09
N ASP A 137 0.87 -1.55 6.81
CA ASP A 137 0.47 -2.89 6.36
C ASP A 137 1.34 -3.97 7.03
N PHE A 138 2.66 -3.77 7.05
CA PHE A 138 3.60 -4.72 7.63
C PHE A 138 3.53 -4.74 9.16
N ALA A 139 3.39 -3.58 9.79
CA ALA A 139 3.24 -3.46 11.25
C ALA A 139 1.96 -4.13 11.74
N THR A 140 0.83 -3.95 11.03
CA THR A 140 -0.44 -4.60 11.36
C THR A 140 -0.33 -6.11 11.27
N GLN A 141 0.27 -6.63 10.18
CA GLN A 141 0.50 -8.07 10.03
C GLN A 141 1.42 -8.63 11.12
N ALA A 142 2.50 -7.92 11.44
CA ALA A 142 3.42 -8.26 12.51
C ALA A 142 2.72 -8.35 13.87
N PHE A 143 1.87 -7.36 14.18
CA PHE A 143 1.14 -7.30 15.44
C PHE A 143 0.13 -8.43 15.59
N VAL A 144 -0.67 -8.68 14.55
CA VAL A 144 -1.63 -9.81 14.52
C VAL A 144 -0.93 -11.15 14.66
N LYS A 145 0.21 -11.33 13.98
CA LYS A 145 1.01 -12.55 14.10
C LYS A 145 1.49 -12.73 15.54
N ALA A 146 2.08 -11.70 16.13
CA ALA A 146 2.57 -11.75 17.51
C ALA A 146 1.47 -12.17 18.50
N ARG A 147 0.26 -11.58 18.38
CA ARG A 147 -0.89 -11.94 19.22
C ARG A 147 -1.35 -13.39 19.03
N LYS A 148 -1.35 -13.90 17.79
CA LYS A 148 -1.85 -15.25 17.46
C LYS A 148 -0.84 -16.35 17.73
N THR A 149 0.46 -16.07 17.73
CA THR A 149 1.51 -17.10 17.89
C THR A 149 2.32 -16.89 19.15
N ASP A 150 3.08 -15.80 19.20
CA ASP A 150 4.17 -15.63 20.17
C ASP A 150 3.66 -15.23 21.56
N PHE A 151 2.49 -14.59 21.62
CA PHE A 151 1.84 -14.11 22.84
C PHE A 151 0.46 -14.76 23.08
N ALA A 152 0.10 -15.79 22.32
CA ALA A 152 -1.24 -16.39 22.32
C ALA A 152 -1.73 -16.94 23.68
N ARG A 153 -0.80 -17.25 24.59
CA ARG A 153 -1.09 -17.82 25.92
C ARG A 153 -0.81 -16.86 27.07
N LYS A 154 -0.46 -15.61 26.77
CA LYS A 154 -0.21 -14.60 27.79
C LYS A 154 -1.47 -13.77 27.97
N ASP A 155 -1.90 -13.60 29.21
CA ASP A 155 -2.94 -12.63 29.59
C ASP A 155 -2.38 -11.18 29.55
N ALA A 156 -1.54 -10.90 28.55
CA ALA A 156 -0.99 -9.58 28.30
C ALA A 156 -1.98 -8.76 27.46
N SER A 157 -2.15 -7.50 27.83
CA SER A 157 -2.83 -6.49 27.04
C SER A 157 -2.12 -6.25 25.70
N ASN A 158 -2.82 -5.63 24.76
CA ASN A 158 -2.26 -5.25 23.47
C ASN A 158 -1.08 -4.27 23.62
N ALA A 159 -1.17 -3.33 24.57
CA ALA A 159 -0.11 -2.37 24.87
C ALA A 159 1.16 -3.05 25.39
N GLU A 160 1.05 -4.01 26.32
CA GLU A 160 2.20 -4.76 26.84
C GLU A 160 2.89 -5.60 25.76
N VAL A 161 2.11 -6.19 24.84
CA VAL A 161 2.68 -6.92 23.70
C VAL A 161 3.43 -5.97 22.77
N LEU A 162 2.86 -4.81 22.45
CA LEU A 162 3.49 -3.80 21.61
C LEU A 162 4.80 -3.31 22.24
N ALA A 163 4.77 -2.93 23.52
CA ALA A 163 5.94 -2.48 24.28
C ALA A 163 7.06 -3.53 24.29
N ALA A 164 6.72 -4.79 24.60
CA ALA A 164 7.68 -5.87 24.63
C ALA A 164 8.35 -6.10 23.26
N ILE A 165 7.59 -5.97 22.17
CA ILE A 165 8.13 -6.09 20.81
C ILE A 165 9.07 -4.92 20.50
N GLN A 166 8.61 -3.69 20.74
CA GLN A 166 9.35 -2.47 20.43
C GLN A 166 10.66 -2.38 21.21
N GLN A 167 10.69 -2.91 22.44
CA GLN A 167 11.86 -2.82 23.30
C GLN A 167 12.83 -3.99 23.14
N TYR A 168 12.33 -5.22 22.90
CA TYR A 168 13.16 -6.43 23.04
C TYR A 168 13.19 -7.33 21.82
N SER A 169 12.31 -7.13 20.83
CA SER A 169 12.27 -8.07 19.70
C SER A 169 13.45 -7.88 18.75
N THR A 170 14.10 -8.99 18.40
CA THR A 170 15.13 -9.05 17.35
C THR A 170 14.64 -9.78 16.10
N LYS A 171 13.36 -10.17 16.05
CA LYS A 171 12.80 -10.92 14.91
C LYS A 171 12.55 -9.99 13.73
N LYS A 172 13.13 -10.27 12.57
CA LYS A 172 13.00 -9.47 11.34
C LYS A 172 11.56 -9.07 10.99
N GLU A 173 10.61 -9.99 11.20
CA GLU A 173 9.18 -9.78 10.98
C GLU A 173 8.52 -8.72 11.87
N TYR A 174 9.14 -8.36 13.01
CA TYR A 174 8.62 -7.36 13.94
C TYR A 174 9.35 -6.01 13.85
N MET A 175 10.36 -5.88 12.97
CA MET A 175 11.06 -4.62 12.73
C MET A 175 10.16 -3.45 12.33
N PRO A 176 9.05 -3.64 11.60
CA PRO A 176 8.10 -2.56 11.36
C PRO A 176 7.56 -1.94 12.67
N LEU A 177 7.22 -2.77 13.67
CA LEU A 177 6.70 -2.29 14.95
C LEU A 177 7.76 -1.54 15.75
N VAL A 178 8.99 -2.07 15.77
CA VAL A 178 10.14 -1.44 16.41
C VAL A 178 10.43 -0.07 15.78
N LEU A 179 10.43 0.01 14.45
CA LEU A 179 10.65 1.28 13.77
C LEU A 179 9.56 2.29 14.08
N LEU A 180 8.28 1.90 14.16
CA LEU A 180 7.21 2.83 14.53
C LEU A 180 7.44 3.44 15.92
N GLY A 181 7.83 2.63 16.91
CA GLY A 181 8.13 3.14 18.25
C GLY A 181 9.38 4.02 18.30
N ALA A 182 10.40 3.71 17.49
CA ALA A 182 11.59 4.55 17.39
C ALA A 182 11.33 5.86 16.63
N TRP A 183 10.48 5.82 15.60
CA TRP A 183 10.11 6.98 14.79
C TRP A 183 9.41 8.05 15.62
N GLU A 184 8.51 7.64 16.51
CA GLU A 184 7.87 8.52 17.50
C GLU A 184 8.90 9.30 18.31
N LYS A 185 9.91 8.61 18.86
CA LYS A 185 11.00 9.23 19.61
C LYS A 185 11.83 10.20 18.77
N PHE A 186 12.05 9.91 17.49
CA PHE A 186 12.74 10.85 16.59
C PHE A 186 11.99 12.16 16.44
N ILE A 187 10.67 12.07 16.30
CA ILE A 187 9.78 13.23 16.15
C ILE A 187 9.81 14.06 17.44
N GLU A 188 9.54 13.43 18.59
CA GLU A 188 9.41 14.11 19.88
C GLU A 188 10.71 14.80 20.34
N VAL A 189 11.85 14.14 20.16
CA VAL A 189 13.16 14.75 20.46
C VAL A 189 13.41 15.99 19.59
N GLY A 190 12.83 16.03 18.39
CA GLY A 190 12.93 17.16 17.47
C GLY A 190 14.34 17.45 16.95
N ARG A 191 15.34 16.61 17.26
CA ARG A 191 16.71 16.79 16.76
C ARG A 191 16.80 16.52 15.26
N ILE A 192 16.02 15.58 14.73
CA ILE A 192 15.99 15.20 13.32
C ILE A 192 14.75 15.82 12.66
N MET A 193 14.89 16.33 11.44
CA MET A 193 13.75 16.72 10.61
C MET A 193 13.13 15.45 10.01
N CYS A 194 11.92 15.10 10.43
CA CYS A 194 11.18 13.92 9.96
C CYS A 194 10.18 14.32 8.86
N ILE A 195 10.41 13.83 7.64
CA ILE A 195 9.56 14.11 6.47
C ILE A 195 9.01 12.80 5.91
N GLY A 196 7.69 12.71 5.76
CA GLY A 196 7.01 11.59 5.10
C GLY A 196 6.47 12.02 3.75
N LEU A 197 6.73 11.23 2.71
CA LEU A 197 6.11 11.38 1.39
C LEU A 197 5.08 10.27 1.26
N SER A 198 3.82 10.64 1.15
CA SER A 198 2.74 9.66 1.03
C SER A 198 1.65 10.18 0.13
N ALA A 199 1.01 9.24 -0.55
CA ALA A 199 -0.12 9.49 -1.38
C ALA A 199 -1.44 9.00 -0.75
N SER A 200 -1.35 8.41 0.45
CA SER A 200 -2.42 7.91 1.32
C SER A 200 -1.99 8.05 2.79
N PRO A 201 -1.87 9.30 3.30
CA PRO A 201 -1.30 9.58 4.63
C PRO A 201 -2.25 9.26 5.81
N GLU A 202 -3.47 8.80 5.56
CA GLU A 202 -4.55 8.68 6.55
C GLU A 202 -4.13 7.83 7.76
N ARG A 203 -3.45 6.70 7.51
CA ARG A 203 -2.96 5.82 8.57
C ARG A 203 -1.87 6.45 9.42
N ALA A 204 -1.02 7.31 8.82
CA ALA A 204 -0.03 8.05 9.59
C ALA A 204 -0.71 9.08 10.51
N TYR A 205 -1.74 9.78 10.00
CA TYR A 205 -2.57 10.68 10.80
C TYR A 205 -3.29 9.93 11.94
N ALA A 206 -3.82 8.74 11.69
CA ALA A 206 -4.46 7.92 12.72
C ALA A 206 -3.46 7.46 13.80
N TYR A 207 -2.30 6.94 13.39
CA TYR A 207 -1.33 6.33 14.30
C TYR A 207 -0.58 7.38 15.15
N TYR A 208 -0.08 8.45 14.54
CA TYR A 208 0.75 9.46 15.21
C TYR A 208 -0.02 10.72 15.65
N LYS A 209 -1.23 10.93 15.16
CA LYS A 209 -2.21 12.00 15.49
C LYS A 209 -1.63 13.34 15.92
N SER A 210 -1.28 13.50 17.21
CA SER A 210 -0.77 14.76 17.78
C SER A 210 0.62 15.16 17.29
N LEU A 211 1.36 14.22 16.71
CA LEU A 211 2.71 14.44 16.22
C LEU A 211 2.76 14.77 14.73
N VAL A 212 1.65 14.64 13.99
CA VAL A 212 1.67 14.81 12.54
C VAL A 212 1.25 16.21 12.13
N SER A 213 2.06 16.83 11.29
CA SER A 213 1.77 18.10 10.64
C SER A 213 1.73 17.92 9.13
N ALA A 214 0.67 18.40 8.49
CA ALA A 214 0.61 18.47 7.04
C ALA A 214 1.55 19.59 6.56
N SER A 215 2.54 19.23 5.72
CA SER A 215 3.56 20.16 5.20
C SER A 215 2.98 21.14 4.17
N TYR A 216 1.82 20.79 3.62
CA TYR A 216 1.03 21.59 2.68
C TYR A 216 -0.47 21.32 2.93
N GLN A 217 -1.29 22.37 2.87
CA GLN A 217 -2.74 22.24 2.94
C GLN A 217 -3.30 21.84 1.58
N GLY A 218 -3.51 20.54 1.40
CA GLY A 218 -4.14 19.96 0.22
C GLY A 218 -3.34 18.80 -0.36
N LYS A 219 -3.97 18.06 -1.26
CA LYS A 219 -3.33 16.94 -1.95
C LYS A 219 -2.68 17.43 -3.24
N LEU A 220 -1.38 17.17 -3.40
CA LEU A 220 -0.71 17.39 -4.67
C LEU A 220 -1.06 16.24 -5.61
N GLU A 221 -1.85 16.50 -6.64
CA GLU A 221 -2.09 15.53 -7.71
C GLU A 221 -1.74 16.18 -9.05
N MET A 222 -1.00 15.45 -9.90
CA MET A 222 -1.01 15.74 -11.32
C MET A 222 -2.39 15.33 -11.83
N GLY A 223 -3.13 16.28 -12.42
CA GLY A 223 -4.53 16.08 -12.74
C GLY A 223 -4.71 14.96 -13.77
N TYR A 224 -5.26 13.83 -13.33
CA TYR A 224 -5.77 12.79 -14.23
C TYR A 224 -7.28 12.97 -14.34
N ARG A 225 -7.80 13.02 -15.57
CA ARG A 225 -9.24 12.98 -15.78
C ARG A 225 -9.63 11.52 -15.97
N VAL A 226 -10.26 10.92 -14.98
CA VAL A 226 -11.01 9.68 -15.19
C VAL A 226 -12.10 10.00 -16.21
N ALA A 227 -12.04 9.36 -17.37
CA ALA A 227 -12.99 9.60 -18.45
C ALA A 227 -14.32 8.91 -18.16
N GLN A 228 -14.27 7.76 -17.48
CA GLN A 228 -15.42 6.96 -17.09
C GLN A 228 -15.05 6.02 -15.94
N ASP A 229 -15.90 5.98 -14.92
CA ASP A 229 -15.92 4.92 -13.90
C ASP A 229 -16.94 3.85 -14.31
N ILE A 230 -16.52 2.58 -14.30
CA ILE A 230 -17.40 1.44 -14.48
C ILE A 230 -17.22 0.51 -13.30
N TYR A 231 -18.30 0.24 -12.56
CA TYR A 231 -18.28 -0.67 -11.44
C TYR A 231 -18.62 -2.09 -11.88
N PHE A 232 -17.95 -3.08 -11.28
CA PHE A 232 -18.25 -4.50 -11.48
C PHE A 232 -18.29 -5.23 -10.14
N CYS A 233 -19.15 -6.25 -10.04
CA CYS A 233 -19.25 -7.10 -8.86
C CYS A 233 -18.48 -8.42 -9.02
N ASN A 234 -18.03 -8.74 -10.24
CA ASN A 234 -17.32 -9.98 -10.54
C ASN A 234 -16.31 -9.75 -11.67
N ILE A 235 -15.02 -9.86 -11.36
CA ILE A 235 -13.97 -9.67 -12.37
C ILE A 235 -14.02 -10.72 -13.48
N MET A 236 -14.39 -11.97 -13.18
CA MET A 236 -14.39 -13.05 -14.17
C MET A 236 -15.49 -12.84 -15.19
N GLU A 237 -16.69 -12.45 -14.75
CA GLU A 237 -17.78 -12.03 -15.64
C GLU A 237 -17.37 -10.79 -16.44
N HIS A 238 -16.71 -9.83 -15.79
CA HIS A 238 -16.25 -8.61 -16.44
C HIS A 238 -15.15 -8.84 -17.48
N VAL A 239 -14.29 -9.86 -17.35
CA VAL A 239 -13.24 -10.23 -18.33
C VAL A 239 -13.76 -11.17 -19.42
N GLN A 240 -14.77 -11.98 -19.11
CA GLN A 240 -15.78 -12.31 -20.12
C GLN A 240 -16.39 -10.98 -20.62
N HIS A 241 -17.30 -10.81 -21.57
CA HIS A 241 -17.66 -9.47 -22.13
C HIS A 241 -16.54 -8.56 -22.72
N LEU A 242 -15.26 -8.61 -22.32
CA LEU A 242 -14.17 -7.90 -22.99
C LEU A 242 -13.80 -8.60 -24.30
N THR A 243 -13.32 -7.78 -25.24
CA THR A 243 -12.81 -8.23 -26.54
C THR A 243 -11.44 -7.60 -26.81
N PRO A 244 -10.48 -8.36 -27.34
CA PRO A 244 -9.22 -7.82 -27.81
C PRO A 244 -9.44 -6.80 -28.93
N GLU A 245 -8.74 -5.66 -28.84
CA GLU A 245 -8.81 -4.60 -29.83
C GLU A 245 -7.40 -4.13 -30.17
N THR A 246 -7.12 -3.97 -31.46
CA THR A 246 -5.79 -3.56 -31.92
C THR A 246 -5.43 -2.18 -31.37
N GLY A 247 -4.26 -2.09 -30.72
CA GLY A 247 -3.76 -0.83 -30.16
C GLY A 247 -4.32 -0.49 -28.77
N ARG A 248 -5.14 -1.37 -28.18
CA ARG A 248 -5.70 -1.21 -26.84
C ARG A 248 -5.11 -2.27 -25.90
N GLY A 249 -4.73 -1.84 -24.71
CA GLY A 249 -4.14 -2.64 -23.66
C GLY A 249 -4.91 -2.52 -22.35
N TYR A 250 -4.95 -3.60 -21.57
CA TYR A 250 -5.61 -3.66 -20.28
C TYR A 250 -4.60 -3.84 -19.17
N TRP A 251 -4.58 -2.92 -18.22
CA TRP A 251 -3.81 -3.03 -16.98
C TRP A 251 -4.73 -3.48 -15.86
N CYS A 252 -4.55 -4.71 -15.40
CA CYS A 252 -5.43 -5.34 -14.44
C CYS A 252 -4.74 -5.59 -13.10
N PHE A 253 -5.28 -5.01 -12.04
CA PHE A 253 -4.86 -5.23 -10.67
C PHE A 253 -5.79 -6.23 -9.97
N SER A 254 -5.24 -7.28 -9.39
CA SER A 254 -5.94 -8.16 -8.44
C SER A 254 -4.95 -8.67 -7.39
N PRO A 255 -5.27 -8.67 -6.09
CA PRO A 255 -4.29 -8.71 -5.01
C PRO A 255 -3.46 -10.00 -4.92
N PHE A 256 -3.96 -11.15 -5.39
CA PHE A 256 -3.36 -12.47 -5.12
C PHE A 256 -3.01 -13.26 -6.38
N ILE A 257 -1.89 -14.00 -6.33
CA ILE A 257 -1.34 -14.74 -7.47
C ILE A 257 -2.28 -15.86 -7.96
N GLU A 258 -2.93 -16.60 -7.06
CA GLU A 258 -3.81 -17.72 -7.44
C GLU A 258 -5.06 -17.28 -8.21
N PRO A 259 -5.85 -16.31 -7.70
CA PRO A 259 -6.89 -15.67 -8.50
C PRO A 259 -6.38 -15.13 -9.84
N ASN A 260 -5.21 -14.49 -9.87
CA ASN A 260 -4.63 -13.93 -11.10
C ASN A 260 -4.34 -15.00 -12.15
N GLN A 261 -3.95 -16.21 -11.75
CA GLN A 261 -3.76 -17.33 -12.69
C GLN A 261 -5.06 -17.81 -13.33
N ARG A 262 -6.20 -17.73 -12.62
CA ARG A 262 -7.53 -18.03 -13.21
C ARG A 262 -7.92 -16.92 -14.19
N LEU A 263 -7.70 -15.68 -13.79
CA LEU A 263 -7.96 -14.50 -14.61
C LEU A 263 -7.13 -14.51 -15.90
N LEU A 264 -5.86 -14.89 -15.81
CA LEU A 264 -4.96 -15.07 -16.95
C LEU A 264 -5.55 -16.03 -17.98
N LYS A 265 -6.02 -17.20 -17.52
CA LYS A 265 -6.66 -18.19 -18.40
C LYS A 265 -7.93 -17.64 -19.04
N ALA A 266 -8.79 -16.97 -18.26
CA ALA A 266 -10.02 -16.38 -18.79
C ALA A 266 -9.74 -15.30 -19.86
N ALA A 267 -8.72 -14.45 -19.66
CA ALA A 267 -8.31 -13.48 -20.66
C ALA A 267 -7.77 -14.16 -21.92
N GLN A 268 -6.93 -15.20 -21.78
CA GLN A 268 -6.40 -15.97 -22.92
C GLN A 268 -7.50 -16.70 -23.70
N GLU A 269 -8.50 -17.26 -23.02
CA GLU A 269 -9.68 -17.89 -23.65
C GLU A 269 -10.53 -16.88 -24.44
N ARG A 270 -10.48 -15.59 -24.07
CA ARG A 270 -11.07 -14.49 -24.84
C ARG A 270 -10.20 -13.99 -26.00
N GLY A 271 -9.01 -14.56 -26.17
CA GLY A 271 -8.09 -14.22 -27.26
C GLY A 271 -7.12 -13.09 -26.94
N PHE A 272 -7.02 -12.66 -25.69
CA PHE A 272 -5.98 -11.70 -25.28
C PHE A 272 -4.61 -12.38 -25.23
N ASN A 273 -3.58 -11.67 -25.65
CA ASN A 273 -2.20 -12.03 -25.33
C ASN A 273 -1.89 -11.51 -23.93
N ALA A 274 -2.22 -12.35 -22.94
CA ALA A 274 -2.18 -11.98 -21.54
C ALA A 274 -0.96 -12.53 -20.80
N ILE A 275 -0.46 -11.76 -19.83
CA ILE A 275 0.59 -12.18 -18.89
C ILE A 275 0.26 -11.76 -17.46
N GLU A 276 0.64 -12.61 -16.49
CA GLU A 276 0.55 -12.31 -15.06
C GLU A 276 1.94 -12.01 -14.49
N LEU A 277 2.05 -10.98 -13.67
CA LEU A 277 3.28 -10.55 -13.01
C LEU A 277 3.05 -10.39 -11.50
N HIS A 278 3.99 -10.90 -10.71
CA HIS A 278 4.06 -10.78 -9.26
C HIS A 278 5.50 -10.50 -8.81
N SER A 279 5.74 -10.34 -7.50
CA SER A 279 7.10 -10.02 -7.01
C SER A 279 8.14 -11.08 -7.40
N PRO A 280 9.32 -10.68 -7.92
CA PRO A 280 10.42 -11.61 -8.24
C PRO A 280 10.99 -12.30 -6.99
N ASN A 281 10.75 -11.75 -5.80
CA ASN A 281 11.23 -12.30 -4.53
C ASN A 281 10.33 -13.42 -3.96
N ASN A 282 9.28 -13.83 -4.68
CA ASN A 282 8.40 -14.89 -4.21
C ASN A 282 9.03 -16.28 -4.43
N LEU A 283 9.65 -16.82 -3.38
CA LEU A 283 10.29 -18.15 -3.43
C LEU A 283 9.30 -19.31 -3.65
N SER A 284 8.05 -19.15 -3.24
CA SER A 284 7.03 -20.20 -3.40
C SER A 284 6.50 -20.29 -4.84
N LYS A 285 6.50 -19.17 -5.54
CA LYS A 285 6.02 -19.02 -6.91
C LYS A 285 6.99 -18.11 -7.65
N PRO A 286 8.13 -18.64 -8.10
CA PRO A 286 9.09 -17.85 -8.86
C PRO A 286 8.52 -17.50 -10.24
N MET A 287 8.84 -16.31 -10.71
CA MET A 287 8.54 -15.90 -12.08
C MET A 287 9.29 -16.77 -13.09
N THR A 288 8.64 -17.08 -14.20
CA THR A 288 9.27 -17.67 -15.38
C THR A 288 10.26 -16.70 -16.03
N PRO A 289 11.21 -17.18 -16.85
CA PRO A 289 12.14 -16.30 -17.58
C PRO A 289 11.43 -15.25 -18.44
N GLU A 290 10.29 -15.62 -19.03
CA GLU A 290 9.47 -14.73 -19.83
C GLU A 290 8.80 -13.64 -18.97
N GLN A 291 8.22 -14.01 -17.82
CA GLN A 291 7.67 -13.03 -16.87
C GLN A 291 8.75 -12.06 -16.36
N MET A 292 9.97 -12.55 -16.09
CA MET A 292 11.07 -11.70 -15.66
C MET A 292 11.49 -10.71 -16.77
N ARG A 293 11.62 -11.18 -18.01
CA ARG A 293 11.93 -10.32 -19.17
C ARG A 293 10.91 -9.19 -19.32
N VAL A 294 9.62 -9.52 -19.20
CA VAL A 294 8.52 -8.54 -19.31
C VAL A 294 8.56 -7.57 -18.13
N TYR A 295 8.71 -8.06 -16.91
CA TYR A 295 8.85 -7.26 -15.70
C TYR A 295 10.01 -6.25 -15.81
N ASP A 296 11.21 -6.72 -16.15
CA ASP A 296 12.40 -5.87 -16.30
C ASP A 296 12.21 -4.79 -17.37
N THR A 297 11.54 -5.15 -18.48
CA THR A 297 11.24 -4.19 -19.56
C THR A 297 10.30 -3.09 -19.05
N ILE A 298 9.22 -3.46 -18.37
CA ILE A 298 8.24 -2.50 -17.83
C ILE A 298 8.87 -1.62 -16.77
N VAL A 299 9.62 -2.17 -15.82
CA VAL A 299 10.26 -1.38 -14.75
C VAL A 299 11.27 -0.39 -15.33
N LYS A 300 12.09 -0.83 -16.30
CA LYS A 300 13.15 0.01 -16.87
C LYS A 300 12.65 1.09 -17.82
N THR A 301 11.60 0.81 -18.59
CA THR A 301 11.17 1.68 -19.70
C THR A 301 9.77 2.26 -19.53
N GLY A 302 8.96 1.69 -18.64
CA GLY A 302 7.53 1.95 -18.53
C GLY A 302 6.72 1.51 -19.76
N MET A 303 7.32 0.79 -20.71
CA MET A 303 6.66 0.25 -21.90
C MET A 303 6.29 -1.22 -21.71
N ILE A 304 5.11 -1.62 -22.17
CA ILE A 304 4.73 -3.04 -22.21
C ILE A 304 5.25 -3.62 -23.53
N PRO A 305 5.84 -4.83 -23.55
CA PRO A 305 6.23 -5.47 -24.80
C PRO A 305 5.07 -5.57 -25.79
N PRO A 306 5.29 -5.34 -27.10
CA PRO A 306 4.23 -5.18 -28.09
C PRO A 306 3.34 -6.40 -28.26
N GLU A 307 3.85 -7.59 -27.95
CA GLU A 307 3.15 -8.87 -28.02
C GLU A 307 2.05 -9.04 -26.96
N TYR A 308 2.05 -8.24 -25.88
CA TYR A 308 1.04 -8.30 -24.83
C TYR A 308 0.04 -7.15 -24.93
N ASP A 309 -1.24 -7.48 -24.74
CA ASP A 309 -2.37 -6.54 -24.71
C ASP A 309 -3.17 -6.64 -23.40
N PHE A 310 -2.81 -7.55 -22.50
CA PHE A 310 -3.44 -7.69 -21.19
C PHE A 310 -2.40 -8.05 -20.15
N VAL A 311 -2.18 -7.19 -19.16
CA VAL A 311 -1.22 -7.44 -18.07
C VAL A 311 -1.96 -7.48 -16.74
N ILE A 312 -1.77 -8.57 -16.00
CA ILE A 312 -2.32 -8.76 -14.66
C ILE A 312 -1.19 -8.61 -13.66
N ILE A 313 -1.38 -7.77 -12.64
CA ILE A 313 -0.43 -7.61 -11.55
C ILE A 313 -1.05 -7.92 -10.19
N ASN A 314 -0.22 -8.30 -9.23
CA ASN A 314 -0.63 -8.50 -7.85
C ASN A 314 -0.35 -7.30 -6.93
N LYS A 315 -0.80 -7.40 -5.66
CA LYS A 315 -0.56 -6.38 -4.62
C LYS A 315 0.91 -5.99 -4.47
N ALA A 316 1.82 -6.94 -4.61
CA ALA A 316 3.25 -6.66 -4.44
C ALA A 316 3.83 -5.76 -5.53
N LEU A 317 3.18 -5.72 -6.71
CA LEU A 317 3.57 -4.86 -7.82
C LEU A 317 2.67 -3.63 -7.98
N ALA A 318 1.74 -3.37 -7.05
CA ALA A 318 0.85 -2.20 -7.08
C ALA A 318 1.60 -0.87 -6.93
N ARG A 319 2.77 -0.92 -6.27
CA ARG A 319 3.66 0.22 -6.03
C ARG A 319 4.90 0.10 -6.93
N GLY A 320 5.55 1.23 -7.21
CA GLY A 320 6.83 1.27 -7.91
C GLY A 320 6.79 1.00 -9.43
N ILE A 321 5.65 0.65 -10.01
CA ILE A 321 5.49 0.50 -11.47
C ILE A 321 4.80 1.72 -12.06
N ASN A 322 5.41 2.19 -13.14
CA ASN A 322 5.07 3.42 -13.83
C ASN A 322 4.93 3.14 -15.34
N ILE A 323 3.71 3.08 -15.89
CA ILE A 323 3.43 2.72 -17.30
C ILE A 323 3.21 3.93 -18.21
N VAL A 324 4.18 4.21 -19.09
CA VAL A 324 4.12 5.28 -20.12
C VAL A 324 3.49 4.84 -21.43
N ASP A 325 3.22 3.56 -21.58
CA ASP A 325 2.58 3.01 -22.77
C ASP A 325 1.13 3.47 -22.88
N THR A 326 0.84 4.32 -23.86
CA THR A 326 -0.49 4.89 -24.08
C THR A 326 -1.51 3.86 -24.59
N ARG A 327 -1.08 2.66 -24.99
CA ARG A 327 -2.01 1.56 -25.31
C ARG A 327 -2.75 1.10 -24.05
N PHE A 328 -2.11 1.19 -22.88
CA PHE A 328 -2.64 0.69 -21.61
C PHE A 328 -3.36 1.80 -20.82
N ASP A 329 -4.48 2.28 -21.37
CA ASP A 329 -5.34 3.31 -20.77
C ASP A 329 -6.61 2.76 -20.09
N HIS A 330 -6.87 1.45 -20.22
CA HIS A 330 -7.89 0.72 -19.48
C HIS A 330 -7.31 0.11 -18.20
N VAL A 331 -7.75 0.61 -17.06
CA VAL A 331 -7.33 0.10 -15.74
C VAL A 331 -8.49 -0.67 -15.13
N ILE A 332 -8.26 -1.93 -14.79
CA ILE A 332 -9.21 -2.79 -14.07
C ILE A 332 -8.65 -3.03 -12.68
N ILE A 333 -9.44 -2.76 -11.64
CA ILE A 333 -9.01 -2.87 -10.25
C ILE A 333 -9.99 -3.76 -9.49
N ASP A 334 -9.53 -4.96 -9.16
CA ASP A 334 -10.28 -5.98 -8.46
C ASP A 334 -9.86 -6.02 -6.99
N SER A 335 -10.33 -5.03 -6.24
CA SER A 335 -10.04 -4.96 -4.81
C SER A 335 -11.08 -4.16 -4.04
N ILE A 336 -11.40 -4.63 -2.84
CA ILE A 336 -12.22 -3.89 -1.86
C ILE A 336 -11.38 -2.94 -1.01
N ASN A 337 -10.05 -3.06 -1.03
CA ASN A 337 -9.17 -2.24 -0.23
C ASN A 337 -8.94 -0.88 -0.91
N GLN A 338 -9.38 0.20 -0.27
CA GLN A 338 -9.26 1.55 -0.83
C GLN A 338 -7.80 1.96 -1.11
N THR A 339 -6.86 1.66 -0.23
CA THR A 339 -5.44 1.96 -0.43
C THR A 339 -4.91 1.23 -1.67
N ASP A 340 -5.22 -0.06 -1.82
CA ASP A 340 -4.82 -0.85 -2.98
C ASP A 340 -5.44 -0.29 -4.27
N ARG A 341 -6.73 0.07 -4.24
CA ARG A 341 -7.41 0.71 -5.38
C ARG A 341 -6.75 2.02 -5.78
N ILE A 342 -6.47 2.89 -4.80
CA ILE A 342 -5.81 4.17 -5.02
C ILE A 342 -4.42 3.97 -5.63
N GLN A 343 -3.64 3.01 -5.12
CA GLN A 343 -2.28 2.76 -5.61
C GLN A 343 -2.28 2.14 -7.00
N ALA A 344 -3.10 1.11 -7.25
CA ALA A 344 -3.24 0.49 -8.56
C ALA A 344 -3.75 1.49 -9.63
N ALA A 345 -4.71 2.35 -9.27
CA ALA A 345 -5.23 3.36 -10.18
C ALA A 345 -4.17 4.34 -10.68
N ARG A 346 -3.05 4.51 -9.96
CA ARG A 346 -1.99 5.47 -10.27
C ARG A 346 -0.93 4.98 -11.26
N GLN A 347 -0.88 3.69 -11.56
CA GLN A 347 0.25 3.09 -12.30
C GLN A 347 0.29 3.42 -13.81
N THR A 348 -0.85 3.73 -14.43
CA THR A 348 -0.91 4.11 -15.85
C THR A 348 -0.68 5.61 -16.06
N PHE A 349 -0.29 6.06 -17.25
CA PHE A 349 -0.02 7.49 -17.55
C PHE A 349 -0.87 8.13 -18.63
N ALA A 350 -2.00 7.52 -18.98
CA ALA A 350 -2.94 8.17 -19.87
C ALA A 350 -3.59 9.38 -19.16
N TYR A 351 -3.64 10.52 -19.88
CA TYR A 351 -4.30 11.76 -19.42
C TYR A 351 -5.80 11.53 -19.22
N GLN A 352 -6.37 10.63 -20.01
CA GLN A 352 -7.71 10.08 -19.88
C GLN A 352 -7.59 8.58 -19.66
N ARG A 353 -8.25 8.07 -18.62
CA ARG A 353 -8.27 6.64 -18.31
C ARG A 353 -9.70 6.15 -18.25
N HIS A 354 -9.89 4.91 -18.65
CA HIS A 354 -11.11 4.17 -18.40
C HIS A 354 -10.89 3.31 -17.17
N LEU A 355 -11.40 3.77 -16.03
CA LEU A 355 -11.22 3.11 -14.77
C LEU A 355 -12.40 2.16 -14.52
N LYS A 356 -12.08 0.91 -14.21
CA LYS A 356 -13.06 -0.11 -13.84
C LYS A 356 -12.73 -0.61 -12.45
N VAL A 357 -13.66 -0.47 -11.51
CA VAL A 357 -13.40 -0.71 -10.09
C VAL A 357 -14.39 -1.72 -9.55
N PHE A 358 -13.89 -2.66 -8.75
CA PHE A 358 -14.75 -3.57 -8.00
C PHE A 358 -15.66 -2.79 -7.04
N ALA A 359 -16.96 -3.02 -7.14
CA ALA A 359 -17.96 -2.57 -6.18
C ALA A 359 -18.82 -3.78 -5.77
N PRO A 360 -18.86 -4.13 -4.48
CA PRO A 360 -19.68 -5.24 -3.98
C PRO A 360 -21.15 -4.83 -3.84
N GLU A 361 -21.76 -4.28 -4.88
CA GLU A 361 -23.19 -3.98 -4.90
C GLU A 361 -23.99 -5.28 -5.00
N ILE A 362 -24.98 -5.44 -4.12
CA ILE A 362 -25.86 -6.61 -4.16
C ILE A 362 -26.92 -6.39 -5.25
N PRO A 363 -27.11 -7.34 -6.18
CA PRO A 363 -28.16 -7.24 -7.19
C PRO A 363 -29.55 -7.10 -6.55
N LYS A 364 -30.42 -6.31 -7.17
CA LYS A 364 -31.73 -5.92 -6.62
C LYS A 364 -32.62 -7.14 -6.32
N GLU A 365 -32.46 -8.22 -7.07
CA GLU A 365 -33.15 -9.49 -6.89
C GLU A 365 -32.77 -10.25 -5.62
N TYR A 366 -31.72 -9.83 -4.90
CA TYR A 366 -31.35 -10.38 -3.58
C TYR A 366 -31.60 -9.38 -2.43
N LEU A 367 -31.97 -8.13 -2.73
CA LEU A 367 -32.19 -7.07 -1.74
C LEU A 367 -33.66 -6.94 -1.32
N ASN A 368 -33.85 -6.54 -0.07
CA ASN A 368 -35.13 -6.20 0.56
C ASN A 368 -36.20 -7.29 0.44
N GLN A 369 -35.76 -8.56 0.36
CA GLN A 369 -36.62 -9.73 0.31
C GLN A 369 -35.98 -10.92 1.01
N TRP A 370 -36.80 -11.91 1.37
CA TRP A 370 -36.32 -13.15 1.98
C TRP A 370 -35.79 -14.09 0.89
N ILE A 371 -34.52 -14.44 0.97
CA ILE A 371 -33.87 -15.36 0.05
C ILE A 371 -33.57 -16.71 0.72
N SER A 372 -33.61 -17.77 -0.08
CA SER A 372 -33.27 -19.13 0.33
C SER A 372 -31.76 -19.34 0.49
N VAL A 373 -31.36 -20.46 1.11
CA VAL A 373 -29.95 -20.86 1.20
C VAL A 373 -29.34 -21.12 -0.18
N ALA A 374 -30.13 -21.55 -1.17
CA ALA A 374 -29.65 -21.73 -2.55
C ALA A 374 -29.30 -20.38 -3.18
N GLN A 375 -30.22 -19.42 -3.14
CA GLN A 375 -29.99 -18.05 -3.62
C GLN A 375 -28.81 -17.36 -2.90
N CYS A 376 -28.60 -17.65 -1.62
CA CYS A 376 -27.42 -17.17 -0.89
C CYS A 376 -26.10 -17.71 -1.45
N ARG A 377 -26.08 -18.95 -1.95
CA ARG A 377 -24.90 -19.53 -2.61
C ARG A 377 -24.69 -18.90 -3.98
N ASP A 378 -25.77 -18.71 -4.74
CA ASP A 378 -25.73 -18.07 -6.04
C ASP A 378 -25.19 -16.64 -5.93
N LEU A 379 -25.66 -15.87 -4.92
CA LEU A 379 -25.16 -14.53 -4.62
C LEU A 379 -23.67 -14.55 -4.20
N ALA A 380 -23.26 -15.53 -3.38
CA ALA A 380 -21.87 -15.67 -2.97
C ALA A 380 -20.93 -15.94 -4.15
N GLU A 381 -21.35 -16.82 -5.06
CA GLU A 381 -20.63 -17.11 -6.30
C GLU A 381 -20.62 -15.90 -7.25
N TYR A 382 -21.73 -15.18 -7.35
CA TYR A 382 -21.83 -13.97 -8.15
C TYR A 382 -20.88 -12.88 -7.68
N MET A 383 -20.87 -12.54 -6.38
CA MET A 383 -20.06 -11.42 -5.86
C MET A 383 -18.55 -11.72 -5.79
N SER A 384 -18.14 -12.99 -5.72
CA SER A 384 -16.76 -13.47 -5.81
C SER A 384 -15.65 -12.52 -5.32
N VAL A 385 -15.71 -12.05 -4.07
CA VAL A 385 -14.78 -11.04 -3.52
C VAL A 385 -13.36 -11.60 -3.37
N PRO A 386 -12.35 -11.06 -4.08
CA PRO A 386 -11.02 -11.66 -4.20
C PRO A 386 -10.26 -11.73 -2.87
N GLU A 387 -10.43 -10.77 -1.95
CA GLU A 387 -9.78 -10.76 -0.64
C GLU A 387 -10.32 -11.77 0.35
N LEU A 388 -11.58 -12.18 0.17
CA LEU A 388 -12.25 -13.19 1.00
C LEU A 388 -12.12 -14.59 0.41
N ASP A 389 -11.69 -14.70 -0.84
CA ASP A 389 -11.53 -15.98 -1.57
C ASP A 389 -10.28 -16.78 -1.14
N LYS A 390 -9.65 -16.42 -0.01
CA LYS A 390 -8.52 -17.16 0.57
C LYS A 390 -8.92 -18.57 1.06
N THR A 391 -7.98 -19.49 0.88
CA THR A 391 -8.01 -20.87 1.36
C THR A 391 -7.71 -21.00 2.86
N ASN A 392 -8.51 -21.83 3.55
CA ASN A 392 -8.00 -22.71 4.59
C ASN A 392 -7.69 -24.04 3.90
N ASN A 393 -6.42 -24.43 3.76
CA ASN A 393 -5.88 -25.79 3.51
C ASN A 393 -6.60 -26.83 2.61
N HIS A 394 -7.64 -26.45 1.86
CA HIS A 394 -8.44 -27.33 1.03
C HIS A 394 -8.77 -26.62 -0.28
N HIS A 395 -8.69 -27.39 -1.36
CA HIS A 395 -8.71 -26.99 -2.77
C HIS A 395 -10.01 -26.34 -3.30
N SER A 396 -10.83 -25.67 -2.46
CA SER A 396 -11.99 -24.91 -2.92
C SER A 396 -11.74 -23.41 -2.85
N PHE A 397 -11.57 -22.80 -4.03
CA PHE A 397 -11.36 -21.36 -4.25
C PHE A 397 -12.66 -20.62 -4.55
N ASN A 398 -13.72 -20.93 -3.80
CA ASN A 398 -15.01 -20.31 -4.01
C ASN A 398 -15.43 -19.54 -2.77
N MET A 399 -15.90 -18.32 -2.99
CA MET A 399 -16.64 -17.55 -2.01
C MET A 399 -17.79 -18.40 -1.44
N THR A 400 -17.92 -18.41 -0.12
CA THR A 400 -19.03 -19.10 0.55
C THR A 400 -20.01 -18.08 1.11
N TRP A 401 -21.28 -18.46 1.21
CA TRP A 401 -22.30 -17.62 1.85
C TRP A 401 -21.86 -17.16 3.25
N ASN A 402 -21.24 -18.03 4.06
CA ASN A 402 -20.84 -17.64 5.42
C ASN A 402 -19.81 -16.50 5.41
N LYS A 403 -18.80 -16.57 4.52
CA LYS A 403 -17.81 -15.50 4.37
C LYS A 403 -18.45 -14.20 3.88
N LEU A 404 -19.31 -14.28 2.87
CA LEU A 404 -20.01 -13.11 2.34
C LEU A 404 -20.92 -12.50 3.41
N LYS A 405 -21.73 -13.32 4.08
CA LYS A 405 -22.64 -12.91 5.15
C LYS A 405 -21.92 -12.13 6.26
N ASP A 406 -20.74 -12.58 6.67
CA ASP A 406 -19.96 -11.93 7.72
C ASP A 406 -19.32 -10.60 7.21
N TYR A 407 -19.09 -10.50 5.91
CA TYR A 407 -18.54 -9.30 5.27
C TYR A 407 -19.59 -8.22 4.98
N LEU A 408 -20.81 -8.59 4.57
CA LEU A 408 -21.87 -7.65 4.19
C LEU A 408 -22.12 -6.52 5.20
N PRO A 409 -22.18 -6.77 6.53
CA PRO A 409 -22.25 -5.72 7.56
C PRO A 409 -21.13 -4.70 7.52
N THR A 410 -19.92 -5.12 7.12
CA THR A 410 -18.77 -4.22 7.06
C THR A 410 -18.94 -3.16 5.97
N ILE A 411 -19.72 -3.45 4.91
CA ILE A 411 -19.92 -2.60 3.73
C ILE A 411 -21.30 -1.93 3.63
N GLY A 412 -22.00 -1.79 4.74
CA GLY A 412 -23.27 -1.05 4.81
C GLY A 412 -24.53 -1.90 4.67
N TYR A 413 -24.42 -3.22 4.48
CA TYR A 413 -25.58 -4.10 4.40
C TYR A 413 -25.92 -4.77 5.73
N THR A 414 -27.19 -4.82 6.07
CA THR A 414 -27.67 -5.61 7.22
C THR A 414 -28.13 -6.99 6.75
N VAL A 415 -27.82 -8.03 7.52
CA VAL A 415 -28.29 -9.39 7.25
C VAL A 415 -29.09 -9.94 8.42
N GLU A 416 -30.38 -10.23 8.20
CA GLU A 416 -31.21 -10.97 9.16
C GLU A 416 -31.31 -12.44 8.78
N GLN A 417 -31.36 -13.33 9.77
CA GLN A 417 -31.57 -14.77 9.59
C GLN A 417 -32.83 -15.22 10.33
N ARG A 418 -33.76 -15.91 9.65
CA ARG A 418 -34.96 -16.51 10.28
C ARG A 418 -35.33 -17.84 9.63
N ARG A 419 -36.08 -18.68 10.35
CA ARG A 419 -36.80 -19.82 9.74
C ARG A 419 -38.15 -19.35 9.20
N LYS A 420 -38.39 -19.53 7.90
CA LYS A 420 -39.63 -19.17 7.21
C LYS A 420 -40.06 -20.23 6.21
N ARG A 421 -41.34 -20.23 5.85
CA ARG A 421 -41.82 -20.98 4.69
C ARG A 421 -41.55 -20.15 3.43
N LEU A 422 -40.69 -20.67 2.55
CA LEU A 422 -40.39 -20.12 1.23
C LEU A 422 -40.52 -21.28 0.23
N ASP A 423 -41.21 -21.07 -0.89
CA ASP A 423 -41.55 -22.09 -1.89
C ASP A 423 -42.19 -23.36 -1.29
N GLY A 424 -43.10 -23.16 -0.34
CA GLY A 424 -43.84 -24.24 0.33
C GLY A 424 -43.02 -25.06 1.35
N LYS A 425 -41.71 -24.80 1.50
CA LYS A 425 -40.83 -25.52 2.43
C LYS A 425 -40.42 -24.63 3.60
N LEU A 426 -40.47 -25.17 4.82
CA LEU A 426 -39.89 -24.49 5.99
C LEU A 426 -38.37 -24.61 5.91
N GLN A 427 -37.68 -23.49 5.75
CA GLN A 427 -36.24 -23.43 5.60
C GLN A 427 -35.65 -22.21 6.31
N THR A 428 -34.32 -22.21 6.48
CA THR A 428 -33.60 -21.01 6.90
C THR A 428 -33.58 -20.04 5.71
N CYS A 429 -33.94 -18.79 5.96
CA CYS A 429 -33.93 -17.72 4.99
C CYS A 429 -33.15 -16.53 5.54
N TYR A 430 -32.64 -15.72 4.62
CA TYR A 430 -31.91 -14.50 4.94
C TYR A 430 -32.61 -13.30 4.33
N PHE A 431 -32.56 -12.15 5.00
CA PHE A 431 -33.06 -10.89 4.48
C PHE A 431 -31.89 -9.91 4.48
N ILE A 432 -31.56 -9.40 3.30
CA ILE A 432 -30.47 -8.44 3.13
C ILE A 432 -31.07 -7.09 2.77
N SER A 433 -30.65 -6.04 3.47
CA SER A 433 -31.09 -4.66 3.22
C SER A 433 -29.95 -3.69 3.44
N GLY A 434 -30.12 -2.45 2.99
CA GLY A 434 -29.08 -1.42 3.00
C GLY A 434 -28.56 -1.14 1.60
N GLU A 435 -27.48 -0.39 1.55
CA GLU A 435 -26.81 0.01 0.32
C GLU A 435 -25.30 -0.08 0.52
N TRP A 436 -24.58 -0.25 -0.58
CA TRP A 436 -23.13 -0.26 -0.52
C TRP A 436 -22.63 1.12 -0.13
N HIS A 437 -21.76 1.16 0.88
CA HIS A 437 -20.96 2.33 1.17
C HIS A 437 -19.50 1.98 1.00
N ASP A 438 -18.75 2.94 0.46
CA ASP A 438 -17.32 2.80 0.35
C ASP A 438 -16.74 2.85 1.77
N VAL A 439 -16.38 1.67 2.28
CA VAL A 439 -15.83 1.58 3.62
C VAL A 439 -14.38 1.96 3.51
N THR A 440 -14.02 3.06 4.16
CA THR A 440 -12.67 3.23 4.68
C THR A 440 -12.47 2.14 5.73
N LEU A 441 -12.25 0.89 5.30
CA LEU A 441 -11.77 -0.18 6.16
C LEU A 441 -10.34 0.23 6.55
N GLU A 442 -10.22 1.11 7.54
CA GLU A 442 -9.12 0.94 8.47
C GLU A 442 -9.33 -0.45 9.06
N ASP A 443 -8.49 -1.38 8.61
CA ASP A 443 -8.52 -2.78 9.00
C ASP A 443 -8.71 -2.85 10.52
N ASN A 444 -9.69 -3.61 11.03
CA ASN A 444 -9.90 -3.76 12.48
C ASN A 444 -8.60 -4.12 13.20
N ASN A 445 -7.69 -4.82 12.52
CA ASN A 445 -6.35 -5.11 13.05
C ASN A 445 -5.46 -3.87 13.17
N PHE A 446 -5.54 -2.92 12.23
CA PHE A 446 -4.83 -1.65 12.30
C PHE A 446 -5.37 -0.78 13.44
N LEU A 447 -6.70 -0.69 13.60
CA LEU A 447 -7.29 0.03 14.74
C LEU A 447 -6.86 -0.58 16.08
N GLN A 448 -6.80 -1.91 16.21
CA GLN A 448 -6.25 -2.57 17.40
C GLN A 448 -4.79 -2.19 17.69
N LEU A 449 -3.99 -1.98 16.64
CA LEU A 449 -2.60 -1.52 16.79
C LEU A 449 -2.54 -0.05 17.21
N VAL A 450 -3.43 0.80 16.68
CA VAL A 450 -3.56 2.21 17.09
C VAL A 450 -3.97 2.30 18.57
N ASP A 451 -4.99 1.56 18.98
CA ASP A 451 -5.46 1.50 20.37
C ASP A 451 -4.34 1.03 21.31
N ALA A 452 -3.59 -0.03 20.91
CA ALA A 452 -2.45 -0.52 21.67
C ALA A 452 -1.38 0.55 21.92
N ARG A 453 -1.12 1.40 20.92
CA ARG A 453 -0.17 2.52 21.02
C ARG A 453 -0.70 3.64 21.91
N ILE A 454 -1.97 4.00 21.78
CA ILE A 454 -2.60 5.02 22.64
C ILE A 454 -2.53 4.59 24.11
N ASP A 455 -2.87 3.33 24.40
CA ASP A 455 -2.80 2.76 25.74
C ASP A 455 -1.37 2.74 26.30
N LEU A 456 -0.38 2.44 25.45
CA LEU A 456 1.03 2.46 25.83
C LEU A 456 1.46 3.87 26.31
N ASN A 457 1.19 4.90 25.52
CA ASN A 457 1.55 6.28 25.86
C ASN A 457 0.84 6.78 27.12
N ASN A 458 -0.42 6.39 27.33
CA ASN A 458 -1.16 6.73 28.54
C ASN A 458 -0.57 6.08 29.80
N ASN A 459 0.06 4.91 29.68
CA ASN A 459 0.69 4.22 30.80
C ASN A 459 2.08 4.78 31.11
N GLU A 460 2.85 5.20 30.11
CA GLU A 460 4.15 5.86 30.32
C GLU A 460 3.98 7.20 31.07
N ASN A 461 3.02 8.04 30.66
CA ASN A 461 2.75 9.31 31.35
C ASN A 461 2.33 9.14 32.83
N LYS A 462 1.62 8.05 33.16
CA LYS A 462 1.24 7.77 34.56
C LYS A 462 2.41 7.37 35.45
N MET A 463 3.46 6.77 34.87
CA MET A 463 4.66 6.37 35.63
C MET A 463 5.66 7.52 35.80
N GLU A 464 5.59 8.58 34.99
CA GLU A 464 6.42 9.78 35.17
C GLU A 464 5.85 10.76 36.21
N ASP A 465 4.55 10.66 36.51
CA ASP A 465 3.84 11.47 37.50
C ASP A 465 3.85 10.86 38.94
N GLU A 466 4.35 9.63 39.11
CA GLU A 466 4.56 8.93 40.39
C GLU A 466 6.04 8.97 40.84
#